data_AF-E0NKA4-F1
#
_entry.id   AF-E0NKA4-F1
#
_cell.length_a   1.000
_cell.length_b   1.000
_cell.length_c   1.000
_cell.angle_alpha   90.00
_cell.angle_beta   90.00
_cell.angle_gamma   90.00
#
_symmetry.space_group_name_H-M   'P 1'
#
loop_
_entity.id
_entity.type
_entity.pdbx_description
1 polymer ?
#
loop_
_entity_poly.entity_id
_entity_poly.type
_entity_poly.pdbx_seq_one_letter_code
_entity_poly.pdbx_strand_id
1 'polypeptide(L)'
;MIEIYFLEIENLIWTDIDNNLLNHISEERKNKVFKFYNIIDRKLCLYSALLTRMICCKKLSLSNKDLGFYTLKYKPLLINDSSIHFSISHSQNLIAVSFSENNIGLDIERIQDAPFYLINYIFHPYECEYINKNNNLNELRFFEIWTKKEAFGKYTGSGLDYNLEEFNTISKKVKKNFYTSVYKNYILSIYSKNISTIKFINITEIDIFYFFTKKHIL
;
A
#
# COMPACT_ATOMS: atom_id res chain seq x y z
N MET A 1 -7.32 16.36 -1.37
CA MET A 1 -5.86 16.18 -1.13
C MET A 1 -5.60 14.70 -0.90
N ILE A 2 -4.49 14.16 -1.42
CA ILE A 2 -4.07 12.78 -1.16
C ILE A 2 -2.90 12.81 -0.18
N GLU A 3 -2.93 11.98 0.85
CA GLU A 3 -1.83 11.80 1.80
C GLU A 3 -1.30 10.39 1.70
N ILE A 4 0.02 10.22 1.63
CA ILE A 4 0.68 8.91 1.70
C ILE A 4 1.57 8.88 2.92
N TYR A 5 1.31 7.91 3.78
CA TYR A 5 2.07 7.63 4.98
C TYR A 5 3.02 6.47 4.71
N PHE A 6 4.31 6.68 4.96
CA PHE A 6 5.34 5.65 4.87
C PHE A 6 5.77 5.22 6.26
N LEU A 7 5.95 3.91 6.46
CA LEU A 7 6.55 3.35 7.66
C LEU A 7 7.52 2.24 7.26
N GLU A 8 8.80 2.46 7.54
CA GLU A 8 9.85 1.48 7.33
C GLU A 8 10.05 0.68 8.62
N ILE A 9 10.01 -0.65 8.52
CA ILE A 9 10.30 -1.55 9.63
C ILE A 9 11.82 -1.67 9.73
N GLU A 10 12.37 -1.18 10.83
CA GLU A 10 13.81 -1.19 11.10
C GLU A 10 14.19 -2.42 11.93
N ASN A 11 13.36 -2.75 12.93
CA ASN A 11 13.60 -3.91 13.78
C ASN A 11 13.05 -5.19 13.13
N LEU A 12 13.95 -6.08 12.70
CA LEU A 12 13.59 -7.33 12.03
C LEU A 12 13.33 -8.51 13.00
N ILE A 13 13.35 -8.25 14.31
CA ILE A 13 13.07 -9.24 15.35
C ILE A 13 11.65 -8.99 15.91
N TRP A 14 10.96 -10.08 16.26
CA TRP A 14 9.69 -10.01 16.97
C TRP A 14 9.93 -9.77 18.47
N THR A 15 9.29 -8.74 19.03
CA THR A 15 9.56 -8.26 20.39
C THR A 15 8.29 -8.26 21.26
N ASP A 16 8.46 -8.02 22.56
CA ASP A 16 7.34 -7.81 23.48
C ASP A 16 6.53 -6.55 23.15
N ILE A 17 7.13 -5.57 22.47
CA ILE A 17 6.40 -4.41 21.95
C ILE A 17 5.38 -4.89 20.91
N ASP A 18 5.79 -5.76 19.98
CA ASP A 18 4.91 -6.31 18.95
C ASP A 18 3.78 -7.16 19.58
N ASN A 19 4.10 -7.97 20.60
CA ASN A 19 3.10 -8.72 21.38
C ASN A 19 2.04 -7.81 22.01
N ASN A 20 2.47 -6.72 22.64
CA ASN A 20 1.55 -5.75 23.23
C ASN A 20 0.69 -5.05 22.17
N LEU A 21 1.30 -4.71 21.03
CA LEU A 21 0.63 -4.01 19.94
C LEU A 21 -0.45 -4.84 19.25
N LEU A 22 -0.36 -6.17 19.27
CA LEU A 22 -1.41 -7.06 18.77
C LEU A 22 -2.77 -6.74 19.40
N ASN A 23 -2.82 -6.31 20.66
CA ASN A 23 -4.07 -6.01 21.37
C ASN A 23 -4.87 -4.84 20.76
N HIS A 24 -4.29 -4.09 19.81
CA HIS A 24 -4.93 -2.97 19.16
C HIS A 24 -5.47 -3.28 17.76
N ILE A 25 -5.37 -4.53 17.30
CA ILE A 25 -5.97 -5.01 16.05
C ILE A 25 -7.03 -6.09 16.33
N SER A 26 -7.91 -6.32 15.36
CA SER A 26 -8.95 -7.36 15.44
C SER A 26 -8.35 -8.77 15.55
N GLU A 27 -9.08 -9.70 16.20
CA GLU A 27 -8.69 -11.11 16.28
C GLU A 27 -8.43 -11.76 14.91
N GLU A 28 -9.25 -11.47 13.90
CA GLU A 28 -9.02 -11.94 12.53
C GLU A 28 -7.62 -11.52 12.01
N ARG A 29 -7.24 -10.27 12.25
CA ARG A 29 -5.95 -9.73 11.86
C ARG A 29 -4.81 -10.35 12.67
N LYS A 30 -4.98 -10.56 13.99
CA LYS A 30 -4.00 -11.28 14.83
C LYS A 30 -3.74 -12.68 14.27
N ASN A 31 -4.81 -13.41 13.95
CA ASN A 31 -4.71 -14.74 13.33
C ASN A 31 -3.97 -14.68 11.99
N LYS A 32 -4.22 -13.66 11.16
CA LYS A 32 -3.49 -13.45 9.90
C LYS A 32 -2.00 -13.18 10.12
N VAL A 33 -1.63 -12.39 11.12
CA VAL A 33 -0.21 -12.14 11.47
C VAL A 33 0.50 -13.47 11.70
N PHE A 34 -0.05 -14.35 12.54
CA PHE A 34 0.62 -15.62 12.88
C PHE A 34 0.61 -16.68 11.78
N LYS A 35 -0.14 -16.49 10.69
CA LYS A 35 -0.06 -17.35 9.49
C LYS A 35 1.23 -17.17 8.69
N PHE A 36 1.89 -16.01 8.80
CA PHE A 36 3.15 -15.77 8.11
C PHE A 36 4.30 -16.51 8.79
N TYR A 37 5.14 -17.16 7.98
CA TYR A 37 6.35 -17.82 8.46
C TYR A 37 7.45 -16.80 8.78
N ASN A 38 7.74 -15.87 7.86
CA ASN A 38 8.79 -14.88 8.04
C ASN A 38 8.37 -13.78 9.01
N ILE A 39 9.30 -13.37 9.87
CA ILE A 39 9.07 -12.32 10.88
C ILE A 39 8.72 -10.97 10.23
N ILE A 40 9.40 -10.61 9.14
CA ILE A 40 9.12 -9.35 8.45
C ILE A 40 7.68 -9.28 7.95
N ASP A 41 7.15 -10.37 7.36
CA ASP A 41 5.76 -10.42 6.89
C ASP A 41 4.75 -10.30 8.04
N ARG A 42 5.07 -10.88 9.22
CA ARG A 42 4.29 -10.69 10.45
C ARG A 42 4.24 -9.21 10.84
N LYS A 43 5.39 -8.53 10.84
CA LYS A 43 5.50 -7.12 11.18
C LYS A 43 4.78 -6.25 10.15
N LEU A 44 4.96 -6.46 8.85
CA LEU A 44 4.21 -5.74 7.81
C LEU A 44 2.70 -5.87 7.99
N CYS A 45 2.22 -7.09 8.28
CA CYS A 45 0.80 -7.35 8.53
C CYS A 45 0.27 -6.59 9.76
N LEU A 46 1.05 -6.56 10.85
CA LEU A 46 0.71 -5.85 12.09
C LEU A 46 0.76 -4.32 11.90
N TYR A 47 1.91 -3.79 11.49
CA TYR A 47 2.14 -2.35 11.42
C TYR A 47 1.34 -1.66 10.33
N SER A 48 0.98 -2.35 9.23
CA SER A 48 0.07 -1.78 8.23
C SER A 48 -1.34 -1.57 8.78
N ALA A 49 -1.81 -2.52 9.60
CA ALA A 49 -3.09 -2.40 10.29
C ALA A 49 -3.04 -1.28 11.36
N LEU A 50 -1.98 -1.23 12.17
CA LEU A 50 -1.81 -0.20 13.19
C LEU A 50 -1.69 1.20 12.60
N LEU A 51 -0.88 1.38 11.55
CA LEU A 51 -0.73 2.64 10.85
C LEU A 51 -2.06 3.12 10.30
N THR A 52 -2.80 2.25 9.61
CA THR A 52 -4.14 2.58 9.08
C THR A 52 -5.09 3.01 10.20
N ARG A 53 -5.15 2.24 11.30
CA ARG A 53 -6.01 2.55 12.45
C ARG A 53 -5.63 3.86 13.13
N MET A 54 -4.33 4.11 13.33
CA MET A 54 -3.83 5.37 13.90
C MET A 54 -4.30 6.57 13.07
N ILE A 55 -4.15 6.52 11.75
CA ILE A 55 -4.55 7.63 10.89
C ILE A 55 -6.08 7.79 10.88
N CYS A 56 -6.86 6.71 10.84
CA CYS A 56 -8.32 6.79 10.97
C CYS A 56 -8.76 7.42 12.29
N CYS A 57 -8.17 7.01 13.43
CA CYS A 57 -8.45 7.62 14.73
C CYS A 57 -8.19 9.13 14.72
N LYS A 58 -7.04 9.57 14.16
CA LYS A 58 -6.66 10.99 14.07
C LYS A 58 -7.63 11.77 13.17
N LYS A 59 -8.04 11.21 12.03
CA LYS A 59 -8.94 11.88 11.08
C LYS A 59 -10.37 12.03 11.61
N LEU A 60 -10.87 11.01 12.31
CA LEU A 60 -12.25 10.99 12.80
C LEU A 60 -12.41 11.44 14.25
N SER A 61 -11.30 11.71 14.96
CA SER A 61 -11.31 11.94 16.41
C SER A 61 -12.01 10.81 17.18
N LEU A 62 -11.86 9.58 16.70
CA LEU A 62 -12.43 8.37 17.30
C LEU A 62 -11.36 7.58 18.05
N SER A 63 -11.80 6.82 19.06
CA SER A 63 -10.91 5.87 19.71
C SER A 63 -10.73 4.60 18.87
N ASN A 64 -9.62 3.89 19.07
CA ASN A 64 -9.30 2.70 18.29
C ASN A 64 -10.41 1.64 18.33
N LYS A 65 -11.09 1.47 19.47
CA LYS A 65 -12.16 0.47 19.63
C LYS A 65 -13.43 0.82 18.85
N ASP A 66 -13.62 2.09 18.50
CA ASP A 66 -14.82 2.58 17.82
C ASP A 66 -14.67 2.53 16.29
N LEU A 67 -13.49 2.15 15.77
CA LEU A 67 -13.25 2.00 14.34
C LEU A 67 -13.75 0.64 13.82
N GLY A 68 -14.68 0.69 12.86
CA GLY A 68 -15.17 -0.45 12.10
C GLY A 68 -14.56 -0.51 10.70
N PHE A 69 -14.18 -1.71 10.27
CA PHE A 69 -13.66 -1.97 8.93
C PHE A 69 -14.42 -3.13 8.29
N TYR A 70 -14.62 -3.05 6.99
CA TYR A 70 -15.19 -4.12 6.17
C TYR A 70 -14.32 -4.32 4.93
N THR A 71 -14.18 -5.55 4.44
CA THR A 71 -13.43 -5.83 3.20
C THR A 71 -14.40 -6.18 2.08
N LEU A 72 -14.47 -5.33 1.07
CA LEU A 72 -15.20 -5.60 -0.16
C LEU A 72 -14.27 -6.35 -1.12
N LYS A 73 -14.44 -7.67 -1.24
CA LYS A 73 -13.55 -8.57 -1.99
C LYS A 73 -12.10 -8.49 -1.45
N TYR A 74 -11.25 -7.66 -2.05
CA TYR A 74 -9.88 -7.43 -1.60
C TYR A 74 -9.63 -6.01 -1.07
N LYS A 75 -10.63 -5.12 -1.13
CA LYS A 75 -10.49 -3.72 -0.77
C LYS A 75 -11.03 -3.46 0.64
N PRO A 76 -10.19 -3.09 1.62
CA PRO A 76 -10.65 -2.67 2.92
C PRO A 76 -11.32 -1.29 2.84
N LEU A 77 -12.41 -1.12 3.58
CA LEU A 77 -13.24 0.09 3.67
C LEU A 77 -13.44 0.46 5.14
N LEU A 78 -13.49 1.76 5.40
CA LEU A 78 -13.82 2.31 6.71
C LEU A 78 -15.34 2.43 6.83
N ILE A 79 -15.93 1.83 7.86
CA ILE A 79 -17.39 1.86 8.06
C ILE A 79 -17.83 3.22 8.62
N ASN A 80 -17.00 3.83 9.47
CA ASN A 80 -17.35 5.04 10.20
C ASN A 80 -17.57 6.27 9.30
N ASP A 81 -16.91 6.31 8.14
CA ASP A 81 -17.02 7.43 7.21
C ASP A 81 -16.72 6.94 5.77
N SER A 82 -17.76 6.89 4.95
CA SER A 82 -17.66 6.45 3.56
C SER A 82 -16.97 7.46 2.64
N SER A 83 -16.73 8.69 3.10
CA SER A 83 -15.96 9.69 2.34
C SER A 83 -14.45 9.47 2.45
N ILE A 84 -13.99 8.71 3.46
CA ILE A 84 -12.57 8.42 3.64
C ILE A 84 -12.22 7.11 2.94
N HIS A 85 -11.43 7.23 1.87
CA HIS A 85 -10.88 6.10 1.15
C HIS A 85 -9.40 5.92 1.50
N PHE A 86 -8.96 4.68 1.58
CA PHE A 86 -7.56 4.35 1.77
C PHE A 86 -7.14 3.14 0.94
N SER A 87 -5.84 3.02 0.69
CA SER A 87 -5.23 1.85 0.07
C SER A 87 -3.89 1.59 0.73
N ILE A 88 -3.63 0.31 1.02
CA ILE A 88 -2.44 -0.17 1.72
C ILE A 88 -1.60 -0.94 0.70
N SER A 89 -0.30 -0.71 0.69
CA SER A 89 0.65 -1.61 0.06
C SER A 89 1.93 -1.68 0.89
N HIS A 90 2.71 -2.74 0.71
CA HIS A 90 4.00 -2.89 1.34
C HIS A 90 4.91 -3.76 0.48
N SER A 91 6.20 -3.46 0.48
CA SER A 91 7.21 -4.25 -0.22
C SER A 91 8.48 -4.27 0.63
N GLN A 92 9.09 -5.45 0.75
CA GLN A 92 10.25 -5.68 1.61
C GLN A 92 9.99 -5.24 3.05
N ASN A 93 10.60 -4.16 3.54
CA ASN A 93 10.38 -3.65 4.89
C ASN A 93 9.59 -2.33 4.92
N LEU A 94 9.11 -1.82 3.79
CA LEU A 94 8.43 -0.54 3.69
C LEU A 94 6.92 -0.71 3.52
N ILE A 95 6.15 -0.03 4.35
CA ILE A 95 4.70 0.09 4.28
C ILE A 95 4.34 1.45 3.72
N ALA A 96 3.37 1.50 2.82
CA ALA A 96 2.75 2.73 2.34
C ALA A 96 1.22 2.65 2.48
N VAL A 97 0.62 3.67 3.09
CA VAL A 97 -0.85 3.80 3.22
C VAL A 97 -1.29 5.15 2.67
N SER A 98 -2.15 5.13 1.66
CA SER A 98 -2.76 6.33 1.11
C SER A 98 -4.10 6.63 1.75
N PHE A 99 -4.43 7.91 1.91
CA PHE A 99 -5.76 8.41 2.29
C PHE A 99 -6.22 9.50 1.32
N SER A 100 -7.51 9.49 1.01
CA SER A 100 -8.13 10.41 0.03
C SER A 100 -9.64 10.51 0.26
N GLU A 101 -10.22 11.67 -0.08
CA GLU A 101 -11.70 11.87 -0.14
C GLU A 101 -12.34 11.21 -1.37
N ASN A 102 -11.52 10.80 -2.33
CA ASN A 102 -11.93 10.07 -3.52
C ASN A 102 -11.36 8.66 -3.49
N ASN A 103 -12.08 7.70 -4.09
CA ASN A 103 -11.60 6.32 -4.22
C ASN A 103 -10.16 6.30 -4.77
N ILE A 104 -9.32 5.47 -4.17
CA ILE A 104 -7.89 5.42 -4.44
C ILE A 104 -7.39 3.98 -4.42
N GLY A 105 -6.39 3.70 -5.25
CA GLY A 105 -5.54 2.52 -5.15
C GLY A 105 -4.09 2.96 -5.12
N LEU A 106 -3.29 2.32 -4.27
CA LEU A 106 -1.87 2.58 -4.08
C LEU A 106 -1.14 1.25 -4.16
N ASP A 107 -0.05 1.23 -4.90
CA ASP A 107 0.94 0.17 -4.84
C ASP A 107 2.36 0.71 -4.70
N ILE A 108 3.24 -0.09 -4.07
CA ILE A 108 4.65 0.22 -3.89
C ILE A 108 5.48 -1.05 -4.01
N GLU A 109 6.56 -0.99 -4.77
CA GLU A 109 7.51 -2.09 -4.93
C GLU A 109 8.95 -1.62 -4.85
N ARG A 110 9.81 -2.45 -4.27
CA ARG A 110 11.26 -2.21 -4.30
C ARG A 110 11.77 -2.43 -5.72
N ILE A 111 12.58 -1.50 -6.20
CA ILE A 111 13.29 -1.67 -7.46
C ILE A 111 14.46 -2.64 -7.21
N GLN A 112 14.41 -3.79 -7.88
CA GLN A 112 15.37 -4.89 -7.78
C GLN A 112 15.42 -5.65 -9.11
N ASP A 113 16.08 -6.81 -9.17
CA ASP A 113 16.07 -7.64 -10.37
C ASP A 113 14.64 -8.05 -10.73
N ALA A 114 14.20 -7.65 -11.93
CA ALA A 114 12.84 -7.88 -12.39
C ALA A 114 12.72 -9.26 -13.08
N PRO A 115 11.61 -9.98 -12.88
CA PRO A 115 11.34 -11.24 -13.57
C PRO A 115 10.89 -10.98 -15.01
N PHE A 116 11.79 -10.51 -15.88
CA PHE A 116 11.47 -10.11 -17.25
C PHE A 116 10.84 -11.23 -18.10
N TYR A 117 11.03 -12.50 -17.73
CA TYR A 117 10.36 -13.64 -18.38
C TYR A 117 8.82 -13.58 -18.26
N LEU A 118 8.27 -12.80 -17.33
CA LEU A 118 6.84 -12.62 -17.14
C LEU A 118 6.22 -11.54 -18.04
N ILE A 119 7.02 -10.70 -18.71
CA ILE A 119 6.54 -9.50 -19.43
C ILE A 119 5.39 -9.84 -20.38
N ASN A 120 5.57 -10.85 -21.22
CA ASN A 120 4.60 -11.21 -22.27
C ASN A 120 3.35 -11.94 -21.76
N TYR A 121 3.29 -12.26 -20.46
CA TYR A 121 2.15 -12.96 -19.83
C TYR A 121 1.31 -12.04 -18.94
N ILE A 122 1.80 -10.84 -18.65
CA ILE A 122 1.18 -9.94 -17.67
C ILE A 122 0.87 -8.58 -18.29
N PHE A 123 1.72 -8.11 -19.20
CA PHE A 123 1.66 -6.74 -19.67
C PHE A 123 1.01 -6.63 -21.05
N HIS A 124 0.35 -5.50 -21.27
CA HIS A 124 -0.21 -5.17 -22.57
C HIS A 124 0.93 -5.01 -23.58
N PRO A 125 0.78 -5.37 -24.88
CA PRO A 125 1.84 -5.27 -25.88
C PRO A 125 2.61 -3.93 -25.91
N TYR A 126 1.90 -2.80 -25.90
CA TYR A 126 2.52 -1.47 -25.80
C TYR A 126 3.32 -1.22 -24.51
N GLU A 127 2.95 -1.85 -23.40
CA GLU A 127 3.73 -1.78 -22.16
C GLU A 127 4.97 -2.68 -22.25
N CYS A 128 4.87 -3.85 -22.90
CA CYS A 128 6.03 -4.69 -23.21
C CYS A 128 7.07 -3.94 -24.05
N GLU A 129 6.61 -3.24 -25.10
CA GLU A 129 7.46 -2.37 -25.92
C GLU A 129 8.09 -1.23 -25.12
N TYR A 130 7.33 -0.63 -24.20
CA TYR A 130 7.84 0.41 -23.31
C TYR A 130 8.94 -0.13 -22.38
N ILE A 131 8.71 -1.29 -21.76
CA ILE A 131 9.67 -1.94 -20.85
C ILE A 131 10.94 -2.30 -21.61
N ASN A 132 10.82 -2.91 -22.79
CA ASN A 132 11.94 -3.34 -23.64
C ASN A 132 12.38 -2.30 -24.68
N LYS A 133 12.13 -1.01 -24.44
CA LYS A 133 12.42 0.02 -25.44
C LYS A 133 13.91 0.02 -25.82
N ASN A 134 14.18 -0.02 -27.12
CA ASN A 134 15.52 -0.13 -27.72
C ASN A 134 16.29 -1.41 -27.30
N ASN A 135 15.57 -2.52 -27.08
CA ASN A 135 16.14 -3.80 -26.62
C ASN A 135 16.94 -3.66 -25.31
N ASN A 136 16.53 -2.71 -24.47
CA ASN A 136 17.14 -2.45 -23.17
C ASN A 136 16.07 -2.62 -22.09
N LEU A 137 15.92 -3.87 -21.64
CA LEU A 137 15.08 -4.22 -20.50
C LEU A 137 15.48 -3.37 -19.30
N ASN A 138 14.47 -2.87 -18.59
CA ASN A 138 14.68 -1.91 -17.52
C ASN A 138 13.76 -2.19 -16.35
N GLU A 139 14.36 -2.41 -15.18
CA GLU A 139 13.69 -2.78 -13.93
C GLU A 139 12.75 -1.66 -13.49
N LEU A 140 13.19 -0.40 -13.60
CA LEU A 140 12.35 0.75 -13.24
C LEU A 140 11.08 0.79 -14.10
N ARG A 141 11.18 0.55 -15.42
CA ARG A 141 9.99 0.47 -16.29
C ARG A 141 9.12 -0.73 -15.98
N PHE A 142 9.71 -1.88 -15.67
CA PHE A 142 8.96 -3.07 -15.26
C PHE A 142 8.12 -2.76 -14.01
N PHE A 143 8.76 -2.27 -12.95
CA PHE A 143 8.06 -1.97 -11.70
C PHE A 143 7.13 -0.74 -11.82
N GLU A 144 7.41 0.21 -12.72
CA GLU A 144 6.45 1.28 -13.05
C GLU A 144 5.13 0.71 -13.58
N ILE A 145 5.20 -0.18 -14.57
CA ILE A 145 3.99 -0.80 -15.14
C ILE A 145 3.31 -1.73 -14.13
N TRP A 146 4.10 -2.55 -13.44
CA TRP A 146 3.59 -3.47 -12.41
C TRP A 146 2.81 -2.73 -11.31
N THR A 147 3.43 -1.71 -10.71
CA THR A 147 2.78 -0.93 -9.64
C THR A 147 1.54 -0.20 -10.14
N LYS A 148 1.49 0.26 -11.40
CA LYS A 148 0.26 0.84 -11.98
C LYS A 148 -0.87 -0.19 -12.10
N LYS A 149 -0.56 -1.41 -12.54
CA LYS A 149 -1.58 -2.48 -12.64
C LYS A 149 -2.10 -2.89 -11.26
N GLU A 150 -1.21 -3.08 -10.29
CA GLU A 150 -1.58 -3.35 -8.89
C GLU A 150 -2.44 -2.21 -8.30
N ALA A 151 -2.02 -0.96 -8.49
CA ALA A 151 -2.75 0.21 -7.99
C ALA A 151 -4.15 0.30 -8.61
N PHE A 152 -4.31 0.00 -9.90
CA PHE A 152 -5.63 -0.08 -10.53
C PHE A 152 -6.48 -1.20 -9.94
N GLY A 153 -5.91 -2.40 -9.75
CA GLY A 153 -6.59 -3.52 -9.12
C GLY A 153 -7.03 -3.24 -7.67
N LYS A 154 -6.22 -2.51 -6.90
CA LYS A 154 -6.55 -2.03 -5.55
C LYS A 154 -7.61 -0.92 -5.59
N TYR A 155 -7.63 -0.08 -6.63
CA TYR A 155 -8.65 0.94 -6.83
C TYR A 155 -10.04 0.32 -7.07
N THR A 156 -10.13 -0.67 -7.98
CA THR A 156 -11.37 -1.37 -8.33
C THR A 156 -11.81 -2.38 -7.27
N GLY A 157 -10.88 -2.86 -6.44
CA GLY A 157 -11.12 -3.93 -5.48
C GLY A 157 -11.08 -5.33 -6.09
N SER A 158 -10.70 -5.46 -7.36
CA SER A 158 -10.50 -6.76 -8.04
C SER A 158 -9.19 -7.42 -7.65
N GLY A 159 -8.22 -6.69 -7.09
CA GLY A 159 -6.84 -7.18 -7.06
C GLY A 159 -6.35 -7.41 -8.48
N LEU A 160 -5.62 -8.49 -8.72
CA LEU A 160 -5.17 -8.91 -10.06
C LEU A 160 -6.23 -9.70 -10.86
N ASP A 161 -7.45 -9.84 -10.34
CA ASP A 161 -8.56 -10.55 -10.99
C ASP A 161 -9.26 -9.67 -12.04
N TYR A 162 -8.49 -9.26 -13.04
CA TYR A 162 -8.94 -8.60 -14.27
C TYR A 162 -7.97 -8.93 -15.40
N ASN A 163 -8.35 -8.72 -16.66
CA ASN A 163 -7.46 -9.00 -17.79
C ASN A 163 -6.32 -7.96 -17.84
N LEU A 164 -5.18 -8.31 -17.23
CA LEU A 164 -4.00 -7.46 -17.14
C LEU A 164 -3.43 -7.15 -18.53
N GLU A 165 -3.47 -8.11 -19.45
CA GLU A 165 -2.93 -7.98 -20.82
C GLU A 165 -3.76 -7.03 -21.69
N GLU A 166 -5.06 -6.88 -21.40
CA GLU A 166 -5.93 -5.93 -22.12
C GLU A 166 -5.84 -4.49 -21.56
N PHE A 167 -5.40 -4.31 -20.32
CA PHE A 167 -5.38 -3.00 -19.68
C PHE A 167 -4.05 -2.26 -19.91
N ASN A 168 -4.05 -1.30 -20.84
CA ASN A 168 -2.89 -0.43 -21.11
C ASN A 168 -2.83 0.80 -20.17
N THR A 169 -1.96 0.72 -19.14
CA THR A 169 -1.73 1.77 -18.13
C THR A 169 -1.06 3.03 -18.66
N ILE A 170 -0.35 2.95 -19.80
CA ILE A 170 0.34 4.09 -20.43
C ILE A 170 -0.51 4.81 -21.48
N SER A 171 -1.72 4.33 -21.76
CA SER A 171 -2.64 4.95 -22.71
C SER A 171 -3.03 6.38 -22.28
N LYS A 172 -3.16 7.30 -23.24
CA LYS A 172 -3.50 8.72 -22.96
C LYS A 172 -4.80 8.87 -22.15
N LYS A 173 -5.75 7.94 -22.31
CA LYS A 173 -7.06 7.96 -21.66
C LYS A 173 -6.96 7.77 -20.14
N VAL A 174 -6.06 6.90 -19.69
CA VAL A 174 -5.94 6.51 -18.26
C VAL A 174 -4.70 7.08 -17.59
N LYS A 175 -3.68 7.50 -18.35
CA LYS A 175 -2.43 8.06 -17.80
C LYS A 175 -2.66 9.22 -16.83
N LYS A 176 -3.65 10.08 -17.07
CA LYS A 176 -4.00 11.21 -16.19
C LYS A 176 -4.53 10.78 -14.80
N ASN A 177 -4.98 9.54 -14.68
CA ASN A 177 -5.46 8.95 -13.43
C ASN A 177 -4.36 8.23 -12.66
N PHE A 178 -3.12 8.25 -13.17
CA PHE A 178 -1.96 7.69 -12.51
C PHE A 178 -1.01 8.77 -12.02
N TYR A 179 -0.49 8.58 -10.82
CA TYR A 179 0.70 9.26 -10.33
C TYR A 179 1.74 8.21 -9.97
N THR A 180 2.96 8.37 -10.47
CA THR A 180 4.07 7.46 -10.18
C THR A 180 5.25 8.28 -9.70
N SER A 181 5.92 7.81 -8.65
CA SER A 181 7.11 8.46 -8.09
C SER A 181 8.06 7.42 -7.52
N VAL A 182 9.33 7.80 -7.43
CA VAL A 182 10.37 7.02 -6.76
C VAL A 182 10.56 7.59 -5.35
N TYR A 183 10.53 6.70 -4.35
CA TYR A 183 10.81 7.02 -2.96
C TYR A 183 11.92 6.09 -2.47
N LYS A 184 13.09 6.66 -2.17
CA LYS A 184 14.32 5.87 -1.92
C LYS A 184 14.60 4.93 -3.12
N ASN A 185 14.66 3.63 -2.88
CA ASN A 185 14.81 2.58 -3.88
C ASN A 185 13.49 1.85 -4.19
N TYR A 186 12.35 2.48 -3.89
CA TYR A 186 11.02 1.97 -4.19
C TYR A 186 10.37 2.82 -5.28
N ILE A 187 9.55 2.20 -6.11
CA ILE A 187 8.62 2.89 -6.99
C ILE A 187 7.21 2.68 -6.47
N LEU A 188 6.42 3.75 -6.46
CA LEU A 188 5.02 3.71 -6.07
C LEU A 188 4.16 4.27 -7.17
N SER A 189 2.96 3.71 -7.30
CA SER A 189 1.93 4.20 -8.20
C SER A 189 0.60 4.35 -7.48
N ILE A 190 -0.09 5.45 -7.76
CA ILE A 190 -1.46 5.70 -7.33
C ILE A 190 -2.37 5.66 -8.55
N TYR A 191 -3.54 5.04 -8.41
CA TYR A 191 -4.66 5.26 -9.31
C TYR A 191 -5.81 5.98 -8.59
N SER A 192 -6.27 7.09 -9.18
CA SER A 192 -7.49 7.79 -8.78
C SER A 192 -8.05 8.55 -9.99
N LYS A 193 -9.39 8.64 -10.09
CA LYS A 193 -10.03 9.49 -11.12
C LYS A 193 -9.80 10.98 -10.91
N ASN A 194 -9.42 11.38 -9.69
CA ASN A 194 -9.12 12.74 -9.33
C ASN A 194 -7.84 12.76 -8.50
N ILE A 195 -6.72 13.04 -9.17
CA ILE A 195 -5.42 13.24 -8.52
C ILE A 195 -5.25 14.73 -8.28
N SER A 196 -5.33 15.11 -7.00
CA SER A 196 -5.02 16.45 -6.51
C SER A 196 -3.58 16.52 -5.98
N THR A 197 -3.25 17.55 -5.20
CA THR A 197 -2.03 17.62 -4.40
C THR A 197 -1.79 16.34 -3.59
N ILE A 198 -0.55 15.86 -3.62
CA ILE A 198 -0.09 14.68 -2.90
C ILE A 198 0.90 15.13 -1.81
N LYS A 199 0.70 14.67 -0.58
CA LYS A 199 1.59 14.91 0.55
C LYS A 199 2.19 13.59 1.04
N PHE A 200 3.50 13.57 1.20
CA PHE A 200 4.23 12.42 1.77
C PHE A 200 4.54 12.67 3.25
N ILE A 201 4.29 11.66 4.07
CA ILE A 201 4.43 11.73 5.53
C ILE A 201 5.15 10.46 6.00
N ASN A 202 6.23 10.60 6.76
CA ASN A 202 6.93 9.46 7.35
C ASN A 202 6.43 9.24 8.78
N ILE A 203 6.26 7.97 9.14
CA ILE A 203 5.87 7.49 10.46
C ILE A 203 6.87 6.41 10.88
N THR A 204 7.23 6.38 12.14
CA THR A 204 8.15 5.39 12.72
C THR A 204 7.43 4.31 13.53
N GLU A 205 8.11 3.20 13.84
CA GLU A 205 7.60 2.20 14.79
C GLU A 205 7.33 2.82 16.18
N ILE A 206 8.13 3.83 16.57
CA ILE A 206 7.99 4.56 17.84
C ILE A 206 6.69 5.39 17.87
N ASP A 207 6.36 6.07 16.78
CA ASP A 207 5.11 6.84 16.68
C ASP A 207 3.87 5.95 16.87
N ILE A 208 3.90 4.75 16.28
CA ILE A 208 2.86 3.73 16.44
C ILE A 208 2.78 3.30 17.91
N PHE A 209 3.92 2.95 18.51
CA PHE A 209 3.98 2.52 19.90
C PHE A 209 3.38 3.55 20.86
N TYR A 210 3.78 4.83 20.75
CA TYR A 210 3.24 5.88 21.62
C TYR A 210 1.76 6.12 21.42
N PHE A 211 1.29 6.12 20.16
CA PHE A 211 -0.11 6.33 19.86
C PHE A 211 -1.00 5.29 20.54
N PHE A 212 -0.64 4.01 20.49
CA PHE A 212 -1.48 2.93 21.01
C PHE A 212 -1.29 2.67 22.51
N THR A 213 -0.11 2.92 23.06
CA THR A 213 0.15 2.68 24.49
C THR A 213 -0.12 3.89 25.39
N LYS A 214 -0.32 5.08 24.80
CA LYS A 214 -0.42 6.36 25.53
C LYS A 214 0.78 6.65 26.44
N LYS A 215 1.92 5.99 26.23
CA LYS A 215 3.17 6.30 26.91
C LYS A 215 3.84 7.44 26.14
N HIS A 216 4.22 8.50 26.83
CA HIS A 216 5.19 9.47 26.33
C HIS A 216 6.51 9.17 27.02
N ILE A 217 7.65 9.21 26.31
CA ILE A 217 8.93 9.29 27.00
C ILE A 217 8.99 10.69 27.63
N LEU A 218 9.13 10.71 28.96
CA LEU A 218 9.50 11.89 29.74
C LEU A 218 10.98 12.19 29.53
#